data_AF-A0A966CF15-F1
#
_entry.id   AF-A0A966CF15-F1
#
_cell.length_a   1.000
_cell.length_b   1.000
_cell.length_c   1.000
_cell.angle_alpha   90.00
_cell.angle_beta   90.00
_cell.angle_gamma   90.00
#
_symmetry.space_group_name_H-M   'P 1'
#
loop_
_entity.id
_entity.type
_entity.pdbx_description
1 polymer ?
#
loop_
_entity_poly.entity_id
_entity_poly.type
_entity_poly.pdbx_seq_one_letter_code
_entity_poly.pdbx_strand_id
1 'polypeptide(L)'
;MLERVVFDTNVLISGLLWRGKPYQCLLLARAKIVQAVYCPPMLAELSEKLRKKFKFSESRIHAVVTDVRRYAERVEIPGTLAVILADPTDDKFIECALVGKAACVVSSDHHLLELGGYQKIQIVSPEIYTARFVP
;
A
#
# COMPACT_ATOMS: atom_id res chain seq x y z
N MET A 1 17.89 -5.76 -8.58
CA MET A 1 16.42 -5.65 -8.73
C MET A 1 15.93 -4.61 -7.74
N LEU A 2 14.87 -3.86 -8.06
CA LEU A 2 14.29 -2.88 -7.14
C LEU A 2 13.66 -3.58 -5.92
N GLU A 3 13.71 -2.95 -4.76
CA GLU A 3 12.94 -3.40 -3.59
C GLU A 3 11.45 -3.33 -3.91
N ARG A 4 10.70 -4.38 -3.57
CA ARG A 4 9.27 -4.48 -3.81
C ARG A 4 8.52 -4.13 -2.53
N VAL A 5 7.49 -3.29 -2.64
CA VAL A 5 6.76 -2.74 -1.50
C VAL A 5 5.26 -2.71 -1.74
N VAL A 6 4.48 -3.00 -0.71
CA VAL A 6 3.02 -2.81 -0.69
C VAL A 6 2.72 -1.56 0.14
N PHE A 7 1.91 -0.65 -0.40
CA PHE A 7 1.40 0.50 0.35
C PHE A 7 -0.02 0.20 0.80
N ASP A 8 -0.31 0.35 2.09
CA ASP A 8 -1.69 0.25 2.57
C ASP A 8 -2.57 1.35 1.98
N THR A 9 -3.89 1.21 2.11
CA THR A 9 -4.84 2.20 1.58
C THR A 9 -4.72 3.58 2.25
N ASN A 10 -4.43 3.65 3.55
CA ASN A 10 -4.22 4.91 4.25
C ASN A 10 -2.97 5.65 3.73
N VAL A 11 -1.87 4.94 3.44
CA VAL A 11 -0.65 5.48 2.85
C VAL A 11 -0.92 5.96 1.42
N LEU A 12 -1.66 5.19 0.62
CA LEU A 12 -2.10 5.62 -0.71
C LEU A 12 -2.94 6.90 -0.62
N ILE A 13 -3.99 6.93 0.20
CA ILE A 13 -4.84 8.11 0.39
C ILE A 13 -4.01 9.29 0.89
N SER A 14 -3.20 9.08 1.93
CA SER A 14 -2.42 10.16 2.51
C SER A 14 -1.40 10.73 1.54
N GLY A 15 -0.73 9.88 0.76
CA GLY A 15 0.23 10.29 -0.26
C GLY A 15 -0.41 10.87 -1.52
N LEU A 16 -1.70 10.64 -1.77
CA LEU A 16 -2.42 11.27 -2.88
C LEU A 16 -2.99 12.64 -2.50
N LEU A 17 -3.38 12.83 -1.24
CA LEU A 17 -4.14 14.00 -0.80
C LEU A 17 -3.30 15.06 -0.07
N TRP A 18 -2.23 14.65 0.60
CA TRP A 18 -1.37 15.56 1.36
C TRP A 18 0.09 15.35 1.00
N ARG A 19 0.92 16.34 1.35
CA ARG A 19 2.39 16.19 1.35
C ARG A 19 2.84 15.55 2.67
N GLY A 20 4.04 14.98 2.68
CA GLY A 20 4.63 14.35 3.86
C GLY A 20 5.25 12.99 3.53
N LYS A 21 5.48 12.16 4.55
CA LYS A 21 6.13 10.85 4.37
C LYS A 21 5.35 9.87 3.48
N PRO A 22 4.01 9.73 3.59
CA PRO A 22 3.26 8.92 2.63
C PRO A 22 3.42 9.39 1.18
N TYR A 23 3.44 10.70 0.94
CA TYR A 23 3.70 11.26 -0.38
C TYR A 23 5.10 10.91 -0.89
N GLN A 24 6.11 11.00 -0.03
CA GLN A 24 7.48 10.58 -0.36
C GLN A 24 7.56 9.09 -0.70
N CYS A 25 6.84 8.21 0.02
CA CYS A 25 6.74 6.79 -0.35
C CYS A 25 6.24 6.61 -1.79
N LEU A 26 5.19 7.34 -2.18
CA LEU A 26 4.67 7.26 -3.55
C LEU A 26 5.65 7.84 -4.57
N LEU A 27 6.42 8.88 -4.20
CA LEU A 27 7.48 9.41 -5.07
C LEU A 27 8.58 8.39 -5.33
N LEU A 28 9.00 7.61 -4.33
CA LEU A 28 10.00 6.54 -4.52
C LEU A 28 9.52 5.54 -5.58
N ALA A 29 8.24 5.16 -5.54
CA ALA A 29 7.67 4.24 -6.52
C ALA A 29 7.52 4.88 -7.91
N ARG A 30 7.02 6.12 -7.99
CA ARG A 30 6.91 6.86 -9.26
C ARG A 30 8.27 7.11 -9.91
N ALA A 31 9.31 7.34 -9.10
CA ALA A 31 10.69 7.52 -9.54
C ALA A 31 11.41 6.19 -9.86
N LYS A 32 10.73 5.04 -9.70
CA LYS A 32 11.30 3.69 -9.89
C LYS A 32 12.53 3.42 -9.03
N ILE A 33 12.60 4.03 -7.85
CA ILE A 33 13.58 3.69 -6.80
C ILE A 33 13.15 2.39 -6.10
N VAL A 34 11.83 2.18 -6.00
CA VAL A 34 11.21 0.95 -5.50
C VAL A 34 10.10 0.52 -6.45
N GLN A 35 9.74 -0.77 -6.43
CA GLN A 35 8.62 -1.30 -7.19
C GLN A 35 7.41 -1.46 -6.27
N ALA A 36 6.41 -0.59 -6.42
CA ALA A 36 5.15 -0.78 -5.73
C ALA A 36 4.42 -2.01 -6.29
N VAL A 37 3.72 -2.74 -5.43
CA VAL A 37 2.89 -3.90 -5.78
C VAL A 37 1.50 -3.70 -5.20
N TYR A 38 0.48 -4.12 -5.94
CA TYR A 38 -0.92 -4.05 -5.49
C TYR A 38 -1.71 -5.26 -5.97
N CYS A 39 -2.80 -5.58 -5.28
CA CYS A 39 -3.82 -6.53 -5.74
C CYS A 39 -5.18 -5.84 -5.96
N PRO A 40 -6.08 -6.41 -6.79
CA PRO A 40 -7.38 -5.79 -7.08
C PRO A 40 -8.20 -5.38 -5.84
N PRO A 41 -8.28 -6.18 -4.76
CA PRO A 41 -8.99 -5.79 -3.53
C PRO A 41 -8.48 -4.49 -2.90
N MET A 42 -7.19 -4.18 -2.97
CA MET A 42 -6.63 -2.93 -2.43
C MET A 42 -7.16 -1.70 -3.18
N LEU A 43 -7.25 -1.76 -4.51
CA LEU A 43 -7.79 -0.66 -5.30
C LEU A 43 -9.31 -0.51 -5.15
N ALA A 44 -10.02 -1.61 -4.90
CA ALA A 44 -11.43 -1.58 -4.56
C ALA A 44 -11.65 -0.82 -3.24
N GLU A 45 -10.87 -1.14 -2.20
CA GLU A 45 -10.92 -0.44 -0.92
C GLU A 45 -10.55 1.04 -1.05
N LEU A 46 -9.47 1.36 -1.79
CA LEU A 46 -9.10 2.74 -2.08
C LEU A 46 -10.26 3.52 -2.71
N SER A 47 -10.89 2.95 -3.74
CA SER A 47 -12.01 3.55 -4.45
C SER A 47 -13.20 3.78 -3.52
N GLU A 48 -13.51 2.80 -2.67
CA GLU A 48 -14.59 2.90 -1.69
C GLU A 48 -14.34 4.00 -0.66
N LYS A 49 -13.14 4.07 -0.08
CA LYS A 49 -12.77 5.12 0.89
C LYS A 49 -12.82 6.51 0.24
N LEU A 50 -12.30 6.67 -0.98
CA LEU A 50 -12.37 7.94 -1.72
C LEU A 50 -13.81 8.37 -2.00
N ARG A 51 -14.69 7.43 -2.33
CA ARG A 51 -16.12 7.68 -2.56
C ARG A 51 -16.84 8.06 -1.27
N LYS A 52 -16.76 7.21 -0.24
CA LYS A 52 -17.58 7.33 0.97
C LYS A 52 -17.08 8.44 1.90
N LYS A 53 -15.77 8.50 2.15
CA LYS A 53 -15.16 9.42 3.13
C LYS A 53 -14.78 10.77 2.51
N PHE A 54 -14.20 10.77 1.31
CA PHE A 54 -13.69 11.99 0.67
C PHE A 54 -14.62 12.58 -0.38
N LYS A 55 -15.75 11.91 -0.69
CA LYS A 55 -16.78 12.37 -1.63
C LYS A 55 -16.23 12.69 -3.02
N PHE A 56 -15.24 11.92 -3.48
CA PHE A 56 -14.70 12.09 -4.84
C PHE A 56 -15.72 11.65 -5.88
N SER A 57 -15.74 12.33 -7.03
CA SER A 57 -16.49 11.88 -8.20
C SER A 57 -15.88 10.59 -8.78
N GLU A 58 -16.69 9.80 -9.48
CA GLU A 58 -16.20 8.59 -10.17
C GLU A 58 -15.07 8.88 -11.16
N SER A 59 -15.14 10.02 -11.87
CA SER A 59 -14.06 10.46 -12.78
C SER A 59 -12.74 10.70 -12.04
N ARG A 60 -12.80 11.30 -10.84
CA ARG A 60 -11.62 11.56 -10.01
C ARG A 60 -11.07 10.27 -9.41
N ILE A 61 -11.94 9.37 -8.95
CA ILE A 61 -11.55 8.04 -8.46
C ILE A 61 -10.87 7.24 -9.58
N HIS A 62 -11.43 7.26 -10.78
CA HIS A 62 -10.85 6.59 -11.94
C HIS A 62 -9.45 7.14 -12.29
N ALA A 63 -9.27 8.46 -12.24
CA ALA A 63 -7.97 9.09 -12.44
C ALA A 63 -6.93 8.65 -11.40
N VAL A 64 -7.32 8.61 -10.12
CA VAL A 64 -6.47 8.12 -9.02
C VAL A 64 -6.07 6.65 -9.23
N VAL A 65 -7.04 5.78 -9.49
CA VAL A 65 -6.79 4.35 -9.72
C VAL A 65 -5.88 4.14 -10.93
N THR A 66 -6.08 4.92 -11.99
CA THR A 66 -5.24 4.89 -13.19
C THR A 66 -3.81 5.34 -12.88
N ASP A 67 -3.63 6.36 -12.04
CA ASP A 67 -2.30 6.80 -11.63
C ASP A 67 -1.56 5.73 -10.84
N VAL A 68 -2.23 5.09 -9.86
CA VAL A 68 -1.63 3.99 -9.07
C VAL A 68 -1.13 2.86 -9.98
N ARG A 69 -1.94 2.48 -10.98
CA ARG A 69 -1.59 1.44 -11.96
C ARG A 69 -0.37 1.76 -12.83
N ARG A 70 0.03 3.04 -12.93
CA ARG A 70 1.21 3.43 -13.74
C ARG A 70 2.53 3.14 -13.04
N TYR A 71 2.56 3.12 -11.72
CA TYR A 71 3.79 2.93 -10.94
C TYR A 71 3.78 1.67 -10.06
N ALA A 72 2.64 0.98 -9.95
CA ALA A 72 2.49 -0.25 -9.18
C ALA A 72 2.21 -1.46 -10.08
N GLU A 73 2.82 -2.59 -9.75
CA GLU A 73 2.65 -3.86 -10.44
C GLU A 73 1.45 -4.62 -9.87
N ARG A 74 0.60 -5.15 -10.74
CA ARG A 74 -0.57 -5.93 -10.34
C ARG A 74 -0.17 -7.37 -10.00
N VAL A 75 -0.66 -7.88 -8.88
CA VAL A 75 -0.63 -9.32 -8.55
C VAL A 75 -2.04 -9.82 -8.22
N GLU A 76 -2.29 -11.08 -8.51
CA GLU A 76 -3.52 -11.78 -8.11
C GLU A 76 -3.27 -12.51 -6.79
N ILE A 77 -4.18 -12.34 -5.83
CA ILE A 77 -4.12 -13.02 -4.54
C ILE A 77 -5.28 -14.02 -4.43
N PRO A 78 -5.09 -15.17 -3.78
CA PRO A 78 -6.16 -16.15 -3.62
C PRO A 78 -7.22 -15.72 -2.59
N GLY A 79 -6.93 -14.76 -1.70
CA GLY A 79 -7.89 -14.28 -0.69
C GLY A 79 -8.10 -15.28 0.42
N THR A 80 -7.09 -16.10 0.73
CA THR A 80 -7.19 -17.23 1.66
C THR A 80 -6.38 -17.06 2.93
N LEU A 81 -5.50 -16.05 2.97
CA LEU A 81 -4.73 -15.72 4.16
C LEU A 81 -5.66 -15.22 5.27
N ALA A 82 -5.51 -15.77 6.47
CA ALA A 82 -6.25 -15.38 7.66
C ALA A 82 -5.28 -15.32 8.85
N VAL A 83 -4.55 -14.21 8.98
CA VAL A 83 -3.50 -14.04 10.01
C VAL A 83 -3.75 -12.86 10.94
N ILE A 84 -4.44 -11.83 10.46
CA ILE A 84 -4.80 -10.65 11.25
C ILE A 84 -6.20 -10.84 11.84
N LEU A 85 -6.29 -11.50 13.00
CA LEU A 85 -7.59 -11.74 13.66
C LEU A 85 -8.32 -10.46 14.09
N ALA A 86 -7.56 -9.40 14.42
CA ALA A 86 -8.11 -8.12 14.86
C ALA A 86 -8.79 -7.35 13.72
N ASP A 87 -8.29 -7.49 12.49
CA ASP A 87 -8.87 -6.94 11.27
C ASP A 87 -8.56 -7.85 10.06
N PRO A 88 -9.42 -8.86 9.80
CA PRO A 88 -9.23 -9.77 8.67
C PRO A 88 -9.24 -9.08 7.31
N THR A 89 -9.71 -7.83 7.24
CA THR A 89 -9.71 -7.10 5.97
C THR A 89 -8.31 -6.66 5.56
N ASP A 90 -7.36 -6.57 6.50
CA ASP A 90 -5.98 -6.18 6.24
C ASP A 90 -5.09 -7.34 5.76
N ASP A 91 -5.55 -8.60 5.87
CA ASP A 91 -4.82 -9.79 5.40
C ASP A 91 -4.42 -9.67 3.92
N LYS A 92 -5.21 -8.97 3.10
CA LYS A 92 -4.91 -8.74 1.68
C LYS A 92 -3.60 -7.98 1.44
N PHE A 93 -3.16 -7.11 2.35
CA PHE A 93 -1.88 -6.40 2.20
C PHE A 93 -0.71 -7.36 2.42
N ILE A 94 -0.83 -8.26 3.40
CA ILE A 94 0.17 -9.29 3.68
C ILE A 94 0.20 -10.33 2.57
N GLU A 95 -0.97 -10.80 2.12
CA GLU A 95 -1.07 -11.78 1.03
C GLU A 95 -0.57 -11.19 -0.29
N CYS A 96 -0.85 -9.91 -0.56
CA CYS A 96 -0.29 -9.20 -1.71
C CYS A 96 1.24 -9.10 -1.61
N ALA A 97 1.78 -8.81 -0.42
CA ALA A 97 3.21 -8.77 -0.21
C ALA A 97 3.86 -10.15 -0.40
N LEU A 98 3.23 -11.23 0.06
CA LEU A 98 3.71 -12.61 -0.12
C LEU A 98 3.77 -12.99 -1.60
N VAL A 99 2.65 -12.91 -2.30
CA VAL A 99 2.56 -13.28 -3.72
C VAL A 99 3.43 -12.35 -4.57
N GLY A 100 3.39 -11.07 -4.23
CA GLY A 100 4.18 -10.02 -4.87
C GLY A 100 5.64 -10.01 -4.49
N LYS A 101 6.14 -10.93 -3.65
CA LYS A 101 7.54 -10.97 -3.17
C LYS A 101 8.04 -9.60 -2.67
N ALA A 102 7.15 -8.85 -2.02
CA ALA A 102 7.49 -7.59 -1.39
C ALA A 102 8.29 -7.84 -0.12
N ALA A 103 9.33 -7.04 0.10
CA ALA A 103 10.10 -7.07 1.33
C ALA A 103 9.38 -6.32 2.47
N CYS A 104 8.45 -5.44 2.11
CA CYS A 104 7.83 -4.53 3.05
C CYS A 104 6.37 -4.22 2.72
N VAL A 105 5.56 -4.07 3.77
CA VAL A 105 4.26 -3.39 3.76
C VAL A 105 4.44 -2.09 4.53
N VAL A 106 4.08 -0.98 3.91
CA VAL A 106 4.13 0.33 4.56
C VAL A 106 2.71 0.73 4.95
N SER A 107 2.51 0.96 6.24
CA SER A 107 1.21 1.24 6.83
C SER A 107 1.30 2.34 7.90
N SER A 108 0.21 3.09 8.05
CA SER A 108 0.02 3.99 9.20
C SER A 108 -1.01 3.44 10.19
N ASP A 109 -1.49 2.21 9.98
CA ASP A 109 -2.45 1.55 10.84
C ASP A 109 -1.72 0.87 12.01
N HIS A 110 -2.13 1.19 13.23
CA HIS A 110 -1.51 0.66 14.43
C HIS A 110 -1.65 -0.86 14.55
N HIS A 111 -2.79 -1.44 14.14
CA HIS A 111 -2.99 -2.89 14.23
C HIS A 111 -2.05 -3.65 13.28
N LEU A 112 -1.85 -3.13 12.06
CA LEU A 112 -0.86 -3.66 11.12
C LEU A 112 0.56 -3.50 11.64
N LEU A 113 0.89 -2.34 12.20
CA LEU A 113 2.22 -2.06 12.75
C LEU A 113 2.54 -2.93 13.97
N GLU A 114 1.57 -3.25 14.82
CA GLU A 114 1.72 -4.14 15.97
C GLU A 114 2.08 -5.57 15.58
N LEU A 115 1.69 -6.02 14.38
CA LEU A 115 2.15 -7.30 13.85
C LEU A 115 3.68 -7.32 13.67
N GLY A 116 4.29 -6.15 13.42
CA GLY A 116 5.74 -5.93 13.23
C GLY A 116 6.32 -6.54 11.94
N GLY A 117 5.79 -7.67 11.50
CA GLY A 117 6.15 -8.35 10.27
C GLY A 117 5.44 -9.69 10.14
N TYR A 118 5.49 -10.25 8.93
CA TYR A 118 4.97 -11.58 8.65
C TYR A 118 5.94 -12.33 7.74
N GLN A 119 6.48 -13.45 8.22
CA GLN A 119 7.56 -14.18 7.55
C GLN A 119 8.75 -13.27 7.22
N LYS A 120 9.04 -13.04 5.93
CA LYS A 120 10.13 -12.16 5.46
C LYS A 120 9.67 -10.73 5.16
N ILE A 121 8.40 -10.42 5.39
CA ILE A 121 7.80 -9.11 5.11
C ILE A 121 7.88 -8.28 6.38
N GLN A 122 8.52 -7.12 6.29
CA GLN A 122 8.50 -6.13 7.37
C GLN A 122 7.27 -5.23 7.26
N ILE A 123 6.64 -4.89 8.38
CA ILE A 123 5.56 -3.89 8.39
C ILE A 123 6.07 -2.66 9.11
N VAL A 124 6.14 -1.54 8.40
CA VAL A 124 6.78 -0.32 8.91
C VAL A 124 5.97 0.92 8.57
N SER A 125 6.19 1.98 9.35
CA SER A 125 5.58 3.27 9.09
C SER A 125 6.21 3.98 7.88
N PRO A 126 5.51 4.94 7.24
CA PRO A 126 6.09 5.77 6.19
C PRO A 126 7.36 6.52 6.63
N GLU A 127 7.43 6.93 7.90
CA GLU A 127 8.60 7.58 8.48
C GLU A 127 9.83 6.65 8.44
N ILE A 128 9.67 5.43 8.95
CA ILE A 128 10.73 4.41 8.98
C ILE A 128 11.11 3.99 7.57
N TYR A 129 10.13 3.80 6.68
CA TYR A 129 10.39 3.36 5.31
C TYR A 129 11.20 4.40 4.52
N THR A 130 10.79 5.66 4.56
CA THR A 130 11.45 6.74 3.81
C THR A 130 12.87 7.03 4.31
N ALA A 131 13.13 6.86 5.61
CA ALA A 131 14.46 7.05 6.20
C ALA A 131 15.53 6.13 5.57
N ARG A 132 15.15 5.01 4.95
CA ARG A 132 16.08 4.09 4.24
C ARG A 132 16.66 4.67 2.95
N PHE A 133 16.04 5.72 2.42
CA PHE A 133 16.36 6.32 1.12
C PHE A 133 16.88 7.75 1.23
N VAL A 134 17.10 8.22 2.46
CA VAL A 134 17.79 9.48 2.74
C VAL A 134 19.29 9.15 2.84
N PRO A 135 20.18 9.92 2.19
CA PRO A 135 21.63 9.75 2.34
C PRO A 135 22.13 10.03 3.77
#